data_AF-A0A662FNR7-F1
#
_entry.id   AF-A0A662FNR7-F1
#
_cell.length_a   1.000
_cell.length_b   1.000
_cell.length_c   1.000
_cell.angle_alpha   90.00
_cell.angle_beta   90.00
_cell.angle_gamma   90.00
#
_symmetry.space_group_name_H-M   'P 1'
#
loop_
_entity.id
_entity.type
_entity.pdbx_description
1 polymer ?
#
loop_
_entity_poly.entity_id
_entity_poly.type
_entity_poly.pdbx_seq_one_letter_code
_entity_poly.pdbx_strand_id
1 'polypeptide(L)'
;MLIVGDGPLLPYLRKQFGHYKKYTFLGKMKREKALRLIKGADVFILPSRYEGLSTASLEAMACGTPVIASRVGGNTELIEDGVTGLLVSPGDEKELI
;
A
#
# COMPACT_ATOMS: atom_id res chain seq x y z
N MET A 1 -5.58 -9.99 0.77
CA MET A 1 -4.76 -8.80 1.03
C MET A 1 -3.65 -9.14 2.01
N LEU A 2 -2.41 -8.91 1.60
CA LEU A 2 -1.23 -9.09 2.44
C LEU A 2 -0.87 -7.76 3.10
N ILE A 3 -0.66 -7.77 4.42
CA ILE A 3 -0.25 -6.59 5.19
C ILE A 3 1.16 -6.83 5.69
N VAL A 4 2.10 -6.09 5.14
CA VAL A 4 3.53 -6.17 5.42
C VAL A 4 3.95 -4.93 6.18
N GLY A 5 4.69 -5.12 7.27
CA GLY A 5 5.10 -4.04 8.15
C GLY A 5 4.75 -4.31 9.60
N ASP A 6 5.14 -3.38 10.45
CA ASP A 6 4.96 -3.44 11.89
C ASP A 6 4.66 -2.03 12.40
N GLY A 7 4.40 -1.90 13.70
CA GLY A 7 4.15 -0.64 14.35
C GLY A 7 3.29 -0.82 15.60
N PRO A 8 3.16 0.25 16.41
CA PRO A 8 2.41 0.19 17.67
C PRO A 8 0.93 -0.17 17.48
N LEU A 9 0.38 0.05 16.29
CA LEU A 9 -1.01 -0.28 15.95
C LEU A 9 -1.22 -1.72 15.44
N LEU A 10 -0.15 -2.48 15.18
CA LEU A 10 -0.27 -3.85 14.64
C LEU A 10 -1.11 -4.78 15.56
N PRO A 11 -0.93 -4.80 16.90
CA PRO A 11 -1.75 -5.64 17.77
C PRO A 11 -3.24 -5.28 17.70
N TYR A 12 -3.55 -3.98 17.63
CA TYR A 12 -4.92 -3.50 17.48
C TYR A 12 -5.53 -3.96 16.16
N LEU A 13 -4.82 -3.76 15.03
CA LEU A 13 -5.30 -4.18 13.70
C LEU A 13 -5.47 -5.70 13.59
N ARG A 14 -4.55 -6.49 14.16
CA ARG A 14 -4.69 -7.96 14.21
C ARG A 14 -5.90 -8.39 15.02
N LYS A 15 -6.17 -7.75 16.16
CA LYS A 15 -7.36 -8.04 16.97
C LYS A 15 -8.65 -7.72 16.21
N GLN A 16 -8.70 -6.57 15.54
CA GLN A 16 -9.88 -6.11 14.80
C GLN A 16 -10.13 -6.90 13.51
N PHE A 17 -9.09 -7.25 12.76
CA PHE A 17 -9.24 -7.78 11.39
C PHE A 17 -8.61 -9.15 11.14
N GLY A 18 -7.76 -9.65 12.05
CA GLY A 18 -7.00 -10.88 11.84
C GLY A 18 -7.84 -12.15 11.79
N HIS A 19 -9.11 -12.10 12.21
CA HIS A 19 -10.05 -13.22 12.11
C HIS A 19 -10.66 -13.37 10.70
N TYR A 20 -10.59 -12.34 9.85
CA TYR A 20 -11.05 -12.45 8.47
C TYR A 20 -9.98 -13.11 7.60
N LYS A 21 -10.35 -14.23 6.95
CA LYS A 21 -9.45 -14.99 6.06
C LYS A 21 -8.86 -14.17 4.90
N LYS A 22 -9.51 -13.06 4.51
CA LYS A 22 -9.04 -12.18 3.43
C LYS A 22 -7.84 -11.31 3.80
N TYR A 23 -7.50 -11.18 5.08
CA TYR A 23 -6.34 -10.42 5.55
C TYR A 23 -5.27 -11.35 6.10
N THR A 24 -4.01 -11.14 5.70
CA THR A 24 -2.87 -11.87 6.24
C THR A 24 -1.82 -10.87 6.69
N PHE A 25 -1.58 -10.81 8.01
CA PHE A 25 -0.57 -9.95 8.61
C PHE A 25 0.77 -10.68 8.68
N LEU A 26 1.73 -10.26 7.85
CA LEU A 26 3.04 -10.90 7.72
C LEU A 26 4.11 -10.29 8.64
N GLY A 27 3.83 -9.13 9.25
CA GLY A 27 4.76 -8.45 10.15
C GLY A 27 5.92 -7.78 9.41
N LYS A 28 6.94 -7.35 10.16
CA LYS A 28 8.19 -6.81 9.60
C LYS A 28 8.94 -7.90 8.84
N MET A 29 9.44 -7.55 7.65
CA MET A 29 10.27 -8.46 6.86
C MET A 29 11.43 -7.71 6.20
N LYS A 30 12.41 -8.47 5.69
CA LYS A 30 13.51 -7.91 4.90
C LYS A 30 13.00 -7.36 3.58
N ARG A 31 13.64 -6.30 3.09
CA ARG A 31 13.28 -5.59 1.85
C ARG A 31 13.12 -6.53 0.66
N GLU A 32 14.05 -7.47 0.47
CA GLU A 32 14.06 -8.37 -0.68
C GLU A 32 12.84 -9.31 -0.67
N LYS A 33 12.37 -9.71 0.52
CA LYS A 33 11.14 -10.50 0.66
C LYS A 33 9.91 -9.66 0.36
N ALA A 34 9.86 -8.42 0.84
CA ALA A 34 8.77 -7.50 0.54
C ALA A 34 8.67 -7.22 -0.97
N LEU A 35 9.78 -6.95 -1.64
CA LEU A 35 9.82 -6.73 -3.09
C LEU A 35 9.33 -7.94 -3.88
N ARG A 36 9.63 -9.17 -3.45
CA ARG A 36 9.08 -10.38 -4.08
C ARG A 36 7.55 -10.47 -3.96
N LEU A 37 6.99 -10.05 -2.82
CA LEU A 37 5.54 -10.01 -2.63
C LEU A 37 4.91 -8.91 -3.49
N ILE A 38 5.51 -7.71 -3.50
CA ILE A 38 5.07 -6.59 -4.33
C ILE A 38 5.04 -6.99 -5.80
N LYS A 39 6.14 -7.55 -6.32
CA LYS A 39 6.24 -8.01 -7.71
C LYS A 39 5.22 -9.10 -8.08
N GLY A 40 4.79 -9.90 -7.11
CA GLY A 40 3.78 -10.94 -7.32
C GLY A 40 2.35 -10.53 -6.99
N ALA A 41 2.11 -9.28 -6.58
CA ALA A 41 0.80 -8.76 -6.24
C ALA A 41 0.08 -8.20 -7.47
N ASP A 42 -1.25 -8.31 -7.49
CA ASP A 42 -2.07 -7.69 -8.53
C ASP A 42 -2.07 -6.16 -8.40
N VAL A 43 -1.98 -5.64 -7.17
CA VAL A 43 -1.99 -4.22 -6.86
C VAL A 43 -1.29 -3.92 -5.53
N PHE A 44 -0.61 -2.77 -5.47
CA PHE A 44 -0.08 -2.17 -4.25
C PHE A 44 -0.93 -0.98 -3.83
N ILE A 45 -1.34 -0.91 -2.56
CA ILE A 45 -2.25 0.13 -2.04
C ILE A 45 -1.53 0.94 -0.96
N LEU A 46 -1.50 2.27 -1.11
CA LEU A 46 -0.95 3.23 -0.13
C LEU A 46 -2.03 4.27 0.27
N PRO A 47 -2.91 3.96 1.22
CA PRO A 47 -4.01 4.84 1.63
C PRO A 47 -3.55 5.88 2.69
N SER A 48 -2.35 6.45 2.54
CA SER A 48 -1.80 7.43 3.48
C SER A 48 -2.64 8.72 3.53
N ARG A 49 -2.70 9.38 4.69
CA ARG A 49 -3.34 10.71 4.84
C ARG A 49 -2.37 11.88 4.64
N TYR A 50 -1.08 11.61 4.79
CA TYR A 50 0.01 12.54 4.58
C TYR A 50 1.19 11.72 4.09
N GLU A 51 1.93 12.22 3.11
CA GLU A 51 3.11 11.55 2.59
C GLU A 51 4.12 12.57 2.06
N GLY A 52 5.41 12.29 2.23
CA GLY A 52 6.47 13.08 1.60
C GLY A 52 6.70 12.57 0.19
N LEU A 53 7.54 11.53 0.09
CA LEU A 53 7.72 10.74 -1.11
C LEU A 53 7.81 9.26 -0.68
N SER A 54 6.81 8.47 -1.08
CA SER A 54 6.76 7.06 -0.71
C SER A 54 7.76 6.23 -1.50
N THR A 55 8.83 5.79 -0.82
CA THR A 55 9.78 4.81 -1.36
C THR A 55 9.11 3.47 -1.67
N ALA A 56 8.08 3.08 -0.90
CA ALA A 56 7.32 1.87 -1.15
C ALA A 56 6.52 1.95 -2.47
N SER A 57 5.97 3.12 -2.82
CA SER A 57 5.32 3.32 -4.12
C SER A 57 6.32 3.25 -5.27
N LEU A 58 7.49 3.88 -5.13
CA LEU A 58 8.58 3.77 -6.09
C LEU A 58 9.03 2.32 -6.32
N GLU A 59 9.11 1.54 -5.24
CA GLU A 59 9.43 0.11 -5.31
C GLU A 59 8.36 -0.71 -6.04
N ALA A 60 7.08 -0.41 -5.79
CA ALA A 60 5.99 -1.04 -6.50
C ALA A 60 6.02 -0.72 -8.00
N MET A 61 6.21 0.54 -8.36
CA MET A 61 6.37 0.96 -9.76
C MET A 61 7.58 0.30 -10.41
N ALA A 62 8.72 0.24 -9.72
CA ALA A 62 9.94 -0.43 -10.21
C ALA A 62 9.76 -1.95 -10.38
N CYS A 63 8.86 -2.57 -9.62
CA CYS A 63 8.48 -3.97 -9.78
C CYS A 63 7.49 -4.19 -10.93
N GLY A 64 6.95 -3.12 -11.55
CA GLY A 64 5.87 -3.18 -12.53
C GLY A 64 4.51 -3.48 -11.92
N THR A 65 4.36 -3.28 -10.60
CA THR A 65 3.11 -3.53 -9.88
C THR A 65 2.24 -2.28 -9.90
N PRO A 66 0.96 -2.36 -10.33
CA PRO A 66 0.04 -1.23 -10.28
C PRO A 66 -0.09 -0.62 -8.89
N VAL A 67 -0.13 0.71 -8.81
CA VAL A 67 -0.22 1.46 -7.55
C VAL A 67 -1.57 2.18 -7.45
N ILE A 68 -2.25 1.99 -6.32
CA ILE A 68 -3.36 2.85 -5.88
C ILE A 68 -2.86 3.63 -4.66
N ALA A 69 -2.86 4.95 -4.71
CA ALA A 69 -2.40 5.78 -3.60
C ALA A 69 -3.31 6.97 -3.35
N SER A 70 -3.35 7.46 -2.12
CA SER A 70 -4.05 8.71 -1.81
C SER A 70 -3.43 9.88 -2.55
N ARG A 71 -4.28 10.80 -3.05
CA ARG A 71 -3.93 12.07 -3.67
C ARG A 71 -3.40 13.09 -2.64
N VAL A 72 -2.26 12.78 -2.05
CA VAL A 72 -1.60 13.58 -1.00
C VAL A 72 -0.10 13.65 -1.22
N GLY A 73 0.50 14.80 -0.90
CA GLY A 73 1.95 14.97 -0.90
C GLY A 73 2.61 14.59 -2.23
N GLY A 74 3.80 14.00 -2.17
CA GLY A 74 4.54 13.60 -3.37
C GLY A 74 3.91 12.48 -4.19
N ASN A 75 2.81 11.86 -3.75
CA ASN A 75 2.09 10.89 -4.59
C ASN A 75 1.53 11.55 -5.86
N THR A 76 1.13 12.82 -5.80
CA THR A 76 0.58 13.55 -6.96
C THR A 76 1.63 13.93 -8.00
N GLU A 77 2.90 13.96 -7.60
CA GLU A 77 4.03 14.18 -8.51
C GLU A 77 4.57 12.85 -9.05
N LEU A 78 4.47 11.79 -8.26
CA LEU A 78 5.00 10.47 -8.60
C LEU A 78 4.08 9.68 -9.54
N ILE A 79 2.76 9.80 -9.36
CA ILE A 79 1.77 8.97 -10.04
C ILE A 79 0.99 9.82 -11.04
N GLU A 80 1.08 9.43 -12.31
CA GLU A 80 0.17 9.91 -13.35
C GLU A 80 -1.12 9.09 -13.32
N ASP A 81 -2.20 9.74 -12.87
CA ASP A 81 -3.51 9.13 -12.61
C ASP A 81 -4.12 8.53 -13.88
N GLY A 82 -4.51 7.25 -13.80
CA GLY A 82 -5.03 6.47 -14.93
C GLY A 82 -3.96 5.95 -15.90
N VAL A 83 -2.69 6.35 -15.75
CA VAL A 83 -1.59 5.96 -16.65
C VAL A 83 -0.59 5.04 -15.94
N THR A 84 -0.01 5.50 -14.83
CA THR A 84 0.99 4.75 -14.06
C THR A 84 0.45 4.20 -12.73
N GLY A 85 -0.75 4.62 -12.35
CA GLY A 85 -1.47 4.18 -11.16
C GLY A 85 -2.80 4.91 -11.02
N LEU A 86 -3.45 4.79 -9.86
CA LEU A 86 -4.67 5.52 -9.54
C LEU A 86 -4.46 6.39 -8.30
N LEU A 87 -4.98 7.62 -8.36
CA LEU A 87 -5.00 8.56 -7.25
C LEU A 87 -6.41 8.75 -6.70
N VAL A 88 -6.58 8.37 -5.43
CA VAL A 88 -7.88 8.40 -4.72
C VAL A 88 -7.92 9.50 -3.66
N SER A 89 -9.12 10.02 -3.38
CA SER A 89 -9.37 11.02 -2.34
C SER A 89 -9.00 10.46 -0.95
N PRO A 90 -8.20 11.18 -0.15
CA PRO A 90 -7.75 10.66 1.15
C PRO A 90 -8.93 10.49 2.11
N GLY A 91 -9.13 9.25 2.57
CA GLY A 91 -10.21 8.91 3.49
C GLY A 91 -11.56 8.66 2.83
N ASP A 92 -11.65 8.70 1.50
CA ASP A 92 -12.82 8.20 0.77
C ASP A 92 -12.64 6.70 0.49
N GLU A 93 -13.32 5.87 1.27
CA GLU A 93 -13.29 4.41 1.11
C GLU A 93 -13.93 3.94 -0.20
N LYS A 94 -14.86 4.71 -0.78
CA LYS A 94 -15.59 4.31 -1.99
C LYS A 94 -14.73 4.41 -3.22
N GLU A 95 -13.75 5.31 -3.21
CA GLU A 95 -12.74 5.40 -4.26
C GLU A 95 -11.67 4.30 -4.13
N LEU A 96 -11.60 3.60 -2.99
CA LEU A 96 -10.53 2.63 -2.66
C LEU A 96 -10.79 1.17 -3.07
N ILE A 97 -11.85 0.90 -3.85
CA ILE A 97 -12.41 -0.42 -4.27
C ILE A 97 -12.99 -1.35 -3.18
#